data_AF-A0A7M7HI53-F1
#
_entry.id   AF-A0A7M7HI53-F1
#
_cell.length_a   1.000
_cell.length_b   1.000
_cell.length_c   1.000
_cell.angle_alpha   90.00
_cell.angle_beta   90.00
_cell.angle_gamma   90.00
#
_symmetry.space_group_name_H-M   'P 1'
#
loop_
_entity.id
_entity.type
_entity.pdbx_description
1 polymer ?
#
loop_
_entity_poly.entity_id
_entity_poly.type
_entity_poly.pdbx_seq_one_letter_code
_entity_poly.pdbx_strand_id
1 'polypeptide(L)'
;MQCPTKDSAVDPSILVQLDCKKRLPHVIGIGMAKCGTGALSFFLESHPSLVHSVPPEISYWNKNKEKSLEWYRDQMPISSKHQVTMEKTPSYIFEKDTPARIKELMPVTKFIVMIRDPIARAVSDYLHQQSIAHPRFFIPRIVKPGNEPDVYLNTTFEGSVIKPNAEVNTDNSILSHSAYVVYLKKWIELFRRHQFLVIDDDEFVKNPLSVLHQVGHS
;
A
#
# COMPACT_ATOMS: atom_id res chain seq x y z
N MET A 1 25.64 9.48 0.99
CA MET A 1 25.26 10.76 0.34
C MET A 1 24.00 10.54 -0.47
N GLN A 2 23.07 11.48 -0.41
CA GLN A 2 21.74 11.42 -1.04
C GLN A 2 21.76 12.15 -2.37
N CYS A 3 20.86 11.77 -3.29
CA CYS A 3 20.59 12.65 -4.42
C CYS A 3 19.91 13.94 -3.92
N PRO A 4 20.35 15.10 -4.40
CA PRO A 4 19.72 16.36 -4.05
C PRO A 4 18.27 16.40 -4.51
N THR A 5 17.42 17.04 -3.73
CA THR A 5 16.04 17.34 -4.10
C THR A 5 15.99 18.51 -5.09
N LYS A 6 14.88 18.64 -5.82
CA LYS A 6 14.68 19.51 -6.99
C LYS A 6 14.98 21.00 -6.81
N ASP A 7 15.23 21.48 -5.60
CA ASP A 7 15.30 22.91 -5.26
C ASP A 7 16.72 23.44 -4.98
N SER A 8 17.76 22.66 -5.26
CA SER A 8 19.15 23.11 -5.09
C SER A 8 19.93 23.04 -6.40
N ALA A 9 20.63 24.12 -6.74
CA ALA A 9 21.60 24.16 -7.83
C ALA A 9 22.78 23.23 -7.44
N VAL A 10 22.70 21.97 -7.84
CA VAL A 10 23.71 20.96 -7.50
C VAL A 10 24.62 20.75 -8.68
N ASP A 11 25.91 20.77 -8.39
CA ASP A 11 26.97 20.39 -9.32
C ASP A 11 26.64 19.04 -10.02
N PRO A 12 26.52 19.02 -11.36
CA PRO A 12 26.31 17.79 -12.13
C PRO A 12 27.32 16.67 -11.83
N SER A 13 28.54 17.00 -11.39
CA SER A 13 29.56 16.03 -11.02
C SER A 13 29.14 15.16 -9.83
N ILE A 14 28.39 15.74 -8.87
CA ILE A 14 27.86 15.04 -7.69
C ILE A 14 26.77 14.04 -8.11
N LEU A 15 25.89 14.43 -9.04
CA LEU A 15 24.84 13.55 -9.56
C LEU A 15 25.43 12.31 -10.24
N VAL A 16 26.53 12.49 -10.99
CA VAL A 16 27.24 11.38 -11.65
C VAL A 16 27.92 10.48 -10.62
N GLN A 17 28.63 11.04 -9.64
CA GLN A 17 29.30 10.24 -8.59
C GLN A 17 28.31 9.40 -7.76
N LEU A 18 27.11 9.93 -7.49
CA LEU A 18 26.08 9.27 -6.71
C LEU A 18 25.19 8.32 -7.54
N ASP A 19 25.40 8.24 -8.85
CA ASP A 19 24.57 7.50 -9.82
C ASP A 19 23.09 7.94 -9.68
N CYS A 20 22.81 9.23 -9.62
CA CYS A 20 21.45 9.73 -9.42
C CYS A 20 20.55 9.43 -10.62
N LYS A 21 19.57 8.53 -10.45
CA LYS A 21 18.60 8.15 -11.49
C LYS A 21 17.29 7.61 -10.91
N LYS A 22 16.26 7.53 -11.74
CA LYS A 22 15.02 6.81 -11.39
C LYS A 22 15.28 5.31 -11.43
N ARG A 23 14.90 4.63 -10.35
CA ARG A 23 15.03 3.17 -10.18
C ARG A 23 13.66 2.59 -9.90
N LEU A 24 13.48 1.31 -10.24
CA LEU A 24 12.32 0.57 -9.74
C LEU A 24 12.33 0.54 -8.20
N PRO A 25 11.17 0.44 -7.55
CA PRO A 25 11.10 0.39 -6.11
C PRO A 25 11.78 -0.88 -5.58
N HIS A 26 12.60 -0.72 -4.55
CA HIS A 26 13.19 -1.84 -3.81
C HIS A 26 12.18 -2.41 -2.81
N VAL A 27 11.31 -1.54 -2.29
CA VAL A 27 10.27 -1.87 -1.32
C VAL A 27 8.92 -1.40 -1.82
N ILE A 28 7.90 -2.24 -1.71
CA ILE A 28 6.51 -1.91 -2.07
C ILE A 28 5.62 -2.11 -0.84
N GLY A 29 4.92 -1.06 -0.43
CA GLY A 29 3.83 -1.18 0.54
C GLY A 29 2.58 -1.69 -0.14
N ILE A 30 2.23 -2.96 0.08
CA ILE A 30 1.18 -3.64 -0.68
C ILE A 30 -0.18 -3.66 0.02
N GLY A 31 -0.24 -3.31 1.31
CA GLY A 31 -1.47 -3.39 2.09
C GLY A 31 -1.28 -3.11 3.57
N MET A 32 -2.33 -3.25 4.39
CA MET A 32 -3.74 -3.28 3.97
C MET A 32 -4.31 -1.86 3.99
N ALA A 33 -5.34 -1.61 3.17
CA ALA A 33 -6.08 -0.35 3.25
C ALA A 33 -6.67 -0.14 4.66
N LYS A 34 -6.68 1.12 5.13
CA LYS A 34 -7.22 1.53 6.44
C LYS A 34 -6.45 1.04 7.68
N CYS A 35 -5.23 0.51 7.50
CA CYS A 35 -4.32 0.12 8.59
C CYS A 35 -3.19 1.15 8.85
N GLY A 36 -3.39 2.44 8.52
CA GLY A 36 -2.38 3.48 8.80
C GLY A 36 -1.26 3.63 7.75
N THR A 37 -1.40 3.02 6.57
CA THR A 37 -0.39 3.05 5.49
C THR A 37 0.00 4.46 5.02
N GLY A 38 -0.93 5.42 5.07
CA GLY A 38 -0.65 6.83 4.80
C GLY A 38 0.22 7.49 5.88
N ALA A 39 -0.06 7.22 7.16
CA ALA A 39 0.76 7.72 8.26
C ALA A 39 2.18 7.15 8.20
N LEU A 40 2.32 5.84 7.95
CA LEU A 40 3.63 5.23 7.76
C LEU A 40 4.42 5.89 6.62
N SER A 41 3.78 6.11 5.46
CA SER A 41 4.42 6.82 4.33
C SER A 41 4.92 8.21 4.75
N PHE A 42 4.07 8.98 5.42
CA PHE A 42 4.41 10.32 5.90
C PHE A 42 5.64 10.33 6.82
N PHE A 43 5.73 9.38 7.76
CA PHE A 43 6.92 9.29 8.63
C PHE A 43 8.17 8.81 7.89
N LEU A 44 8.03 7.87 6.95
CA LEU A 44 9.17 7.36 6.16
C LEU A 44 9.74 8.40 5.19
N GLU A 45 8.92 9.35 4.71
CA GLU A 45 9.37 10.47 3.88
C GLU A 45 10.42 11.36 4.57
N SER A 46 10.44 11.38 5.91
CA SER A 46 11.46 12.11 6.67
C SER A 46 12.79 11.36 6.80
N HIS A 47 12.87 10.09 6.36
CA HIS A 47 14.06 9.28 6.54
C HIS A 47 15.07 9.53 5.40
N PRO A 48 16.32 9.94 5.71
CA PRO A 48 17.32 10.36 4.72
C PRO A 48 17.67 9.32 3.65
N SER A 49 17.59 8.03 4.00
CA SER A 49 17.91 6.93 3.09
C SER A 49 16.72 6.43 2.27
N LEU A 50 15.51 6.93 2.50
CA LEU A 50 14.30 6.49 1.80
C LEU A 50 13.81 7.58 0.85
N VAL A 51 13.33 7.17 -0.32
CA VAL A 51 12.67 8.09 -1.24
C VAL A 51 11.38 7.46 -1.76
N HIS A 52 10.28 8.20 -1.68
CA HIS A 52 8.94 7.72 -2.00
C HIS A 52 8.47 8.20 -3.38
N SER A 53 7.67 7.38 -4.05
CA SER A 53 6.95 7.74 -5.27
C SER A 53 6.04 8.96 -5.07
N VAL A 54 5.94 9.81 -6.09
CA VAL A 54 5.00 10.94 -6.14
C VAL A 54 4.23 10.83 -7.45
N PRO A 55 2.90 10.59 -7.44
CA PRO A 55 2.01 10.52 -6.27
C PRO A 55 2.28 9.30 -5.36
N PRO A 56 1.81 9.33 -4.10
CA PRO A 56 2.12 8.28 -3.12
C PRO A 56 1.58 6.89 -3.47
N GLU A 57 0.56 6.80 -4.33
CA GLU A 57 0.03 5.53 -4.83
C GLU A 57 0.05 5.50 -6.37
N ILE A 58 0.93 4.69 -6.95
CA ILE A 58 1.11 4.63 -8.41
C ILE A 58 0.09 3.71 -9.08
N SER A 59 -0.43 2.71 -8.34
CA SER A 59 -1.43 1.77 -8.86
C SER A 59 -0.99 1.08 -10.18
N TYR A 60 0.31 0.83 -10.33
CA TYR A 60 0.90 0.16 -11.50
C TYR A 60 0.40 -1.27 -11.65
N TRP A 61 0.45 -2.05 -10.57
CA TRP A 61 0.15 -3.49 -10.67
C TRP A 61 -1.35 -3.80 -10.80
N ASN A 62 -2.23 -2.84 -10.50
CA ASN A 62 -3.69 -2.97 -10.66
C ASN A 62 -4.25 -2.09 -11.79
N LYS A 63 -4.41 -0.78 -11.57
CA LYS A 63 -5.15 0.13 -12.46
C LYS A 63 -4.39 0.46 -13.75
N ASN A 64 -3.06 0.51 -13.68
CA ASN A 64 -2.18 0.89 -14.78
C ASN A 64 -1.37 -0.31 -15.31
N LYS A 65 -1.93 -1.52 -15.24
CA LYS A 65 -1.24 -2.78 -15.56
C LYS A 65 -0.83 -2.93 -17.02
N GLU A 66 -1.42 -2.13 -17.90
CA GLU A 66 -1.13 -2.04 -19.33
C GLU A 66 0.08 -1.15 -19.64
N LYS A 67 0.56 -0.36 -18.66
CA LYS A 67 1.75 0.48 -18.83
C LYS A 67 3.03 -0.37 -18.82
N SER A 68 4.06 0.14 -19.49
CA SER A 68 5.37 -0.52 -19.51
C SER A 68 6.09 -0.39 -18.16
N LEU A 69 7.12 -1.22 -17.96
CA LEU A 69 7.95 -1.16 -16.76
C LEU A 69 8.78 0.14 -16.70
N GLU A 70 9.13 0.69 -17.87
CA GLU A 70 9.79 1.99 -17.99
C GLU A 70 8.87 3.11 -17.49
N TRP A 71 7.60 3.09 -17.87
CA TRP A 71 6.62 4.06 -17.36
C TRP A 71 6.52 4.00 -15.84
N TYR A 72 6.52 2.80 -15.26
CA TYR A 72 6.49 2.61 -13.82
C TYR A 72 7.74 3.17 -13.12
N ARG A 73 8.93 2.88 -13.66
CA ARG A 73 10.19 3.47 -13.20
C ARG A 73 10.17 4.99 -13.31
N ASP A 74 9.53 5.55 -14.33
CA ASP A 74 9.42 7.00 -14.53
C ASP A 74 8.50 7.67 -13.50
N GLN A 75 7.65 6.93 -12.79
CA GLN A 75 6.88 7.47 -11.65
C GLN A 75 7.71 7.56 -10.36
N MET A 76 8.90 6.96 -10.33
CA MET A 76 9.75 6.93 -9.14
C MET A 76 10.57 8.21 -9.01
N PRO A 77 10.92 8.62 -7.78
CA PRO A 77 11.85 9.72 -7.56
C PRO A 77 13.26 9.35 -8.06
N ILE A 78 14.07 10.38 -8.25
CA ILE A 78 15.52 10.19 -8.42
C ILE A 78 16.09 9.72 -7.08
N SER A 79 16.85 8.64 -7.11
CA SER A 79 17.53 8.05 -5.95
C SER A 79 19.02 7.95 -6.24
N SER A 80 19.86 7.83 -5.20
CA SER A 80 21.24 7.37 -5.35
C SER A 80 21.30 5.85 -5.19
N LYS A 81 22.44 5.23 -5.49
CA LYS A 81 22.66 3.79 -5.22
C LYS A 81 22.60 3.42 -3.72
N HIS A 82 22.63 4.41 -2.84
CA HIS A 82 22.58 4.23 -1.38
C HIS A 82 21.20 4.55 -0.78
N GLN A 83 20.24 4.95 -1.62
CA GLN A 83 18.87 5.24 -1.21
C GLN A 83 17.94 4.12 -1.65
N VAL A 84 16.95 3.85 -0.80
CA VAL A 84 15.89 2.87 -1.05
C VAL A 84 14.71 3.60 -1.66
N THR A 85 14.46 3.36 -2.94
CA THR A 85 13.21 3.75 -3.62
C THR A 85 12.04 2.91 -3.15
N MET A 86 10.91 3.57 -2.84
CA MET A 86 9.69 2.93 -2.36
C MET A 86 8.45 3.44 -3.09
N GLU A 87 7.45 2.58 -3.24
CA GLU A 87 6.07 2.97 -3.55
C GLU A 87 5.10 2.30 -2.59
N LYS A 88 3.84 2.74 -2.60
CA LYS A 88 2.81 2.15 -1.75
C LYS A 88 1.45 2.20 -2.42
N THR A 89 0.88 1.04 -2.72
CA THR A 89 -0.52 0.93 -3.15
C THR A 89 -1.19 -0.16 -2.33
N PRO A 90 -1.99 0.19 -1.30
CA PRO A 90 -2.53 -0.77 -0.33
C PRO A 90 -3.49 -1.82 -0.90
N SER A 91 -4.01 -1.61 -2.11
CA SER A 91 -4.91 -2.56 -2.77
C SER A 91 -4.19 -3.67 -3.52
N TYR A 92 -2.86 -3.59 -3.73
CA TYR A 92 -2.12 -4.64 -4.42
C TYR A 92 -2.28 -6.00 -3.75
N ILE A 93 -2.34 -6.04 -2.42
CA ILE A 93 -2.48 -7.29 -1.67
C ILE A 93 -3.73 -8.10 -2.05
N PHE A 94 -4.79 -7.44 -2.56
CA PHE A 94 -6.03 -8.07 -2.97
C PHE A 94 -5.99 -8.61 -4.42
N GLU A 95 -5.04 -8.14 -5.24
CA GLU A 95 -4.93 -8.52 -6.65
C GLU A 95 -4.38 -9.95 -6.80
N LYS A 96 -5.10 -10.77 -7.57
CA LYS A 96 -4.77 -12.20 -7.74
C LYS A 96 -3.44 -12.42 -8.48
N ASP A 97 -3.20 -11.67 -9.55
CA ASP A 97 -2.09 -11.93 -10.48
C ASP A 97 -0.85 -11.07 -10.19
N THR A 98 -1.00 -10.02 -9.37
CA THR A 98 0.08 -9.09 -9.01
C THR A 98 1.30 -9.77 -8.39
N PRO A 99 1.18 -10.72 -7.43
CA PRO A 99 2.34 -11.39 -6.85
C PRO A 99 3.22 -12.09 -7.89
N ALA A 100 2.61 -12.81 -8.84
CA ALA A 100 3.33 -13.55 -9.87
C ALA A 100 4.08 -12.61 -10.83
N ARG A 101 3.42 -11.52 -11.24
CA ARG A 101 4.03 -10.51 -12.12
C ARG A 101 5.20 -9.78 -11.45
N ILE A 102 5.06 -9.43 -10.17
CA ILE A 102 6.17 -8.86 -9.40
C ILE A 102 7.32 -9.88 -9.28
N LYS A 103 7.01 -11.16 -9.08
CA LYS A 103 8.03 -12.20 -8.96
C LYS A 103 8.87 -12.35 -10.22
N GLU A 104 8.22 -12.29 -11.38
CA GLU A 104 8.86 -12.37 -12.69
C GLU A 104 9.77 -11.16 -12.95
N LEU A 105 9.27 -9.95 -12.72
CA LEU A 105 9.96 -8.72 -13.12
C LEU A 105 10.89 -8.16 -12.02
N MET A 106 10.57 -8.40 -10.75
CA MET A 106 11.24 -7.82 -9.59
C MET A 106 11.34 -8.83 -8.42
N PRO A 107 12.03 -9.99 -8.60
CA PRO A 107 12.02 -11.11 -7.65
C PRO A 107 12.61 -10.81 -6.26
N VAL A 108 13.46 -9.80 -6.16
CA VAL A 108 14.16 -9.40 -4.92
C VAL A 108 13.44 -8.30 -4.13
N THR A 109 12.27 -7.86 -4.60
CA THR A 109 11.46 -6.82 -3.95
C THR A 109 11.11 -7.21 -2.52
N LYS A 110 11.11 -6.22 -1.62
CA LYS A 110 10.60 -6.36 -0.25
C LYS A 110 9.23 -5.73 -0.12
N PHE A 111 8.43 -6.23 0.80
CA PHE A 111 7.04 -5.87 0.96
C PHE A 111 6.78 -5.40 2.38
N ILE A 112 6.05 -4.29 2.49
CA ILE A 112 5.51 -3.84 3.76
C ILE A 112 4.00 -4.09 3.76
N VAL A 113 3.53 -4.70 4.85
CA VAL A 113 2.11 -4.96 5.09
C VAL A 113 1.74 -4.44 6.46
N MET A 114 0.81 -3.48 6.52
CA MET A 114 0.22 -3.04 7.78
C MET A 114 -1.08 -3.79 8.04
N ILE A 115 -1.21 -4.32 9.25
CA ILE A 115 -2.42 -4.97 9.77
C ILE A 115 -2.99 -4.15 10.92
N ARG A 116 -4.25 -4.40 11.25
CA ARG A 116 -5.00 -3.74 12.31
C ARG A 116 -5.99 -4.73 12.91
N ASP A 117 -6.58 -4.42 14.06
CA ASP A 117 -7.81 -5.10 14.46
C ASP A 117 -8.83 -5.17 13.29
N PRO A 118 -9.28 -6.36 12.90
CA PRO A 118 -10.09 -6.55 11.70
C PRO A 118 -11.43 -5.82 11.75
N ILE A 119 -12.00 -5.61 12.95
CA ILE A 119 -13.26 -4.89 13.15
C ILE A 119 -13.03 -3.39 13.02
N ALA A 120 -12.00 -2.85 13.69
CA ALA A 120 -11.63 -1.44 13.60
C ALA A 120 -11.25 -1.04 12.16
N ARG A 121 -10.57 -1.93 11.41
CA ARG A 121 -10.31 -1.72 9.99
C ARG A 121 -11.61 -1.67 9.19
N ALA A 122 -12.53 -2.63 9.39
CA ALA A 122 -13.80 -2.68 8.69
C ALA A 122 -14.66 -1.43 8.95
N VAL A 123 -14.73 -0.96 10.21
CA VAL A 123 -15.43 0.29 10.56
C VAL A 123 -14.77 1.49 9.88
N SER A 124 -13.44 1.56 9.86
CA SER A 124 -12.71 2.63 9.17
C SER A 124 -12.97 2.63 7.66
N ASP A 125 -13.08 1.45 7.05
CA ASP A 125 -13.41 1.29 5.64
C ASP A 125 -14.84 1.75 5.35
N TYR A 126 -15.82 1.30 6.15
CA TYR A 126 -17.20 1.76 6.06
C TYR A 126 -17.32 3.30 6.11
N LEU A 127 -16.69 3.94 7.09
CA LEU A 127 -16.70 5.40 7.22
C LEU A 127 -16.05 6.09 6.02
N HIS A 128 -14.97 5.51 5.48
CA HIS A 128 -14.30 6.01 4.29
C HIS A 128 -15.21 5.93 3.06
N GLN A 129 -15.86 4.79 2.83
CA GLN A 129 -16.79 4.59 1.73
C GLN A 129 -17.97 5.58 1.83
N GLN A 130 -18.51 5.80 3.04
CA GLN A 130 -19.54 6.81 3.26
C GLN A 130 -19.06 8.23 2.91
N SER A 131 -17.83 8.59 3.30
CA SER A 131 -17.27 9.93 3.06
C SER A 131 -17.05 10.24 1.58
N ILE A 132 -16.58 9.27 0.80
CA ILE A 132 -16.32 9.45 -0.63
C ILE A 132 -17.62 9.47 -1.43
N ALA A 133 -18.60 8.68 -1.00
CA ALA A 133 -19.80 8.44 -1.78
C ALA A 133 -20.87 9.56 -1.63
N HIS A 134 -20.44 10.74 -1.16
CA HIS A 134 -21.15 12.03 -1.03
C HIS A 134 -22.36 12.02 -0.07
N PRO A 135 -22.48 13.01 0.83
CA PRO A 135 -23.48 13.04 1.92
C PRO A 135 -24.94 13.25 1.48
N ARG A 136 -25.23 13.35 0.17
CA ARG A 136 -26.60 13.60 -0.33
C ARG A 136 -27.45 12.35 -0.47
N PHE A 137 -26.88 11.15 -0.29
CA PHE A 137 -27.59 9.89 -0.51
C PHE A 137 -27.30 8.88 0.60
N PHE A 138 -28.02 8.99 1.73
CA PHE A 138 -28.13 7.94 2.75
C PHE A 138 -29.07 6.83 2.27
N ILE A 139 -28.75 6.20 1.14
CA ILE A 139 -29.55 5.11 0.54
C ILE A 139 -28.64 3.89 0.38
N PRO A 140 -29.13 2.68 0.69
CA PRO A 140 -28.39 1.45 0.45
C PRO A 140 -27.92 1.33 -1.00
N ARG A 141 -26.66 0.94 -1.22
CA ARG A 141 -26.06 0.84 -2.55
C ARG A 141 -24.95 -0.18 -2.62
N ILE A 142 -24.60 -0.56 -3.85
CA ILE A 142 -23.42 -1.37 -4.15
C ILE A 142 -22.37 -0.48 -4.81
N VAL A 143 -21.18 -0.39 -4.23
CA VAL A 143 -20.00 0.26 -4.84
C VAL A 143 -19.12 -0.82 -5.44
N LYS A 144 -18.77 -0.65 -6.73
CA LYS A 144 -17.94 -1.59 -7.49
C LYS A 144 -16.53 -1.01 -7.69
N PRO A 145 -15.50 -1.46 -6.97
CA PRO A 145 -14.16 -0.87 -7.07
C PRO A 145 -13.35 -1.38 -8.28
N GLY A 146 -13.99 -2.04 -9.25
CA GLY A 146 -13.33 -2.66 -10.40
C GLY A 146 -13.04 -4.13 -10.14
N ASN A 147 -11.77 -4.49 -9.91
CA ASN A 147 -11.33 -5.88 -9.71
C ASN A 147 -11.44 -6.36 -8.25
N GLU A 148 -11.87 -5.50 -7.33
CA GLU A 148 -12.05 -5.82 -5.91
C GLU A 148 -13.50 -6.28 -5.64
N PRO A 149 -13.75 -7.05 -4.57
CA PRO A 149 -15.09 -7.47 -4.19
C PRO A 149 -16.02 -6.28 -3.97
N ASP A 150 -17.28 -6.45 -4.36
CA ASP A 150 -18.32 -5.43 -4.23
C ASP A 150 -18.48 -4.98 -2.77
N VAL A 151 -18.62 -3.67 -2.58
CA VAL A 151 -18.96 -3.06 -1.29
C VAL A 151 -20.46 -2.90 -1.24
N TYR A 152 -21.14 -3.57 -0.32
CA TYR A 152 -22.52 -3.22 0.03
C TYR A 152 -22.49 -2.16 1.14
N LEU A 153 -23.06 -0.99 0.88
CA LEU A 153 -23.06 0.14 1.81
C LEU A 153 -24.49 0.51 2.18
N ASN A 154 -24.80 0.45 3.47
CA ASN A 154 -26.07 0.86 4.07
C ASN A 154 -25.87 2.11 4.94
N THR A 155 -26.93 2.61 5.57
CA THR A 155 -26.90 3.79 6.46
C THR A 155 -26.17 3.54 7.78
N THR A 156 -26.09 2.28 8.21
CA THR A 156 -25.32 1.85 9.38
C THR A 156 -24.27 0.81 8.99
N PHE A 157 -23.27 0.64 9.87
CA PHE A 157 -22.25 -0.39 9.70
C PHE A 157 -22.89 -1.77 9.70
N GLU A 158 -23.73 -2.06 10.71
CA GLU A 158 -24.45 -3.32 10.87
C GLU A 158 -25.31 -3.62 9.64
N GLY A 159 -26.03 -2.63 9.13
CA GLY A 159 -26.84 -2.78 7.93
C GLY A 159 -26.02 -3.05 6.68
N SER A 160 -24.71 -2.77 6.69
CA SER A 160 -23.79 -3.07 5.58
C SER A 160 -23.19 -4.47 5.69
N VAL A 161 -23.00 -4.96 6.92
CA VAL A 161 -22.21 -6.17 7.20
C VAL A 161 -23.03 -7.34 7.72
N ILE A 162 -24.31 -7.15 8.04
CA ILE A 162 -25.24 -8.21 8.48
C ILE A 162 -26.33 -8.41 7.43
N LYS A 163 -26.54 -9.65 7.00
CA LYS A 163 -27.58 -10.07 6.06
C LYS A 163 -28.95 -10.08 6.76
N PRO A 164 -30.08 -10.02 6.03
CA PRO A 164 -31.42 -10.06 6.63
C PRO A 164 -31.73 -11.31 7.47
N ASN A 165 -31.02 -12.42 7.21
CA ASN A 165 -31.09 -13.66 7.99
C ASN A 165 -30.21 -13.63 9.26
N ALA A 166 -29.68 -12.47 9.65
CA ALA A 166 -28.77 -12.24 10.78
C ALA A 166 -27.37 -12.87 10.63
N GLU A 167 -27.02 -13.38 9.45
CA GLU A 167 -25.67 -13.87 9.18
C GLU A 167 -24.71 -12.73 8.82
N VAL A 168 -23.42 -12.95 9.07
CA VAL A 168 -22.36 -12.02 8.68
C VAL A 168 -22.18 -12.05 7.16
N ASN A 169 -22.16 -10.86 6.54
CA ASN A 169 -21.94 -10.69 5.11
C ASN A 169 -20.45 -10.75 4.75
N THR A 170 -19.86 -11.93 4.81
CA THR A 170 -18.44 -12.16 4.51
C THR A 170 -18.06 -11.86 3.06
N ASP A 171 -19.03 -11.72 2.17
CA ASP A 171 -18.83 -11.41 0.75
C ASP A 171 -18.56 -9.91 0.53
N ASN A 172 -18.98 -9.06 1.46
CA ASN A 172 -18.76 -7.61 1.40
C ASN A 172 -17.28 -7.28 1.65
N SER A 173 -16.63 -6.51 0.77
CA SER A 173 -15.22 -6.10 0.94
C SER A 173 -14.91 -5.33 2.21
N ILE A 174 -15.92 -4.65 2.81
CA ILE A 174 -15.78 -4.07 4.16
C ILE A 174 -15.33 -5.12 5.18
N LEU A 175 -15.79 -6.37 5.05
CA LEU A 175 -15.38 -7.47 5.92
C LEU A 175 -14.30 -8.35 5.29
N SER A 176 -14.45 -8.72 4.03
CA SER A 176 -13.57 -9.71 3.41
C SER A 176 -12.11 -9.23 3.38
N HIS A 177 -11.86 -7.93 3.17
CA HIS A 177 -10.51 -7.33 3.25
C HIS A 177 -9.87 -7.41 4.64
N SER A 178 -10.64 -7.69 5.71
CA SER A 178 -10.11 -7.97 7.04
C SER A 178 -9.63 -9.41 7.24
N ALA A 179 -9.91 -10.33 6.30
CA ALA A 179 -9.43 -11.71 6.34
C ALA A 179 -7.97 -11.81 5.83
N TYR A 180 -7.03 -11.17 6.53
CA TYR A 180 -5.66 -10.94 6.04
C TYR A 180 -4.93 -12.19 5.56
N VAL A 181 -5.11 -13.32 6.26
CA VAL A 181 -4.46 -14.60 5.93
C VAL A 181 -4.83 -15.06 4.51
N VAL A 182 -6.06 -14.83 4.06
CA VAL A 182 -6.54 -15.22 2.73
C VAL A 182 -5.72 -14.55 1.62
N TYR A 183 -5.35 -13.29 1.83
CA TYR A 183 -4.58 -12.52 0.87
C TYR A 183 -3.08 -12.77 1.01
N LEU A 184 -2.56 -12.67 2.24
CA LEU A 184 -1.13 -12.88 2.52
C LEU A 184 -0.63 -14.25 2.09
N LYS A 185 -1.44 -15.31 2.22
CA LYS A 185 -1.08 -16.66 1.82
C LYS A 185 -0.58 -16.74 0.37
N LYS A 186 -1.27 -16.06 -0.56
CA LYS A 186 -0.92 -16.03 -1.99
C LYS A 186 0.46 -15.39 -2.23
N TRP A 187 0.82 -14.42 -1.41
CA TRP A 187 2.10 -13.71 -1.53
C TRP A 187 3.26 -14.54 -0.96
N ILE A 188 3.08 -15.15 0.21
CA ILE A 188 4.12 -15.95 0.88
C ILE A 188 4.37 -17.31 0.19
N GLU A 189 3.44 -17.78 -0.65
CA GLU A 189 3.66 -18.94 -1.52
C GLU A 189 4.65 -18.65 -2.66
N LEU A 190 4.82 -17.38 -3.05
CA LEU A 190 5.68 -16.95 -4.17
C LEU A 190 6.97 -16.24 -3.73
N PHE A 191 6.95 -15.59 -2.56
CA PHE A 191 8.08 -14.83 -2.01
C PHE A 191 8.52 -15.38 -0.66
N ARG A 192 9.80 -15.22 -0.36
CA ARG A 192 10.36 -15.72 0.91
C ARG A 192 9.87 -14.86 2.07
N ARG A 193 9.68 -15.47 3.24
CA ARG A 193 9.22 -14.77 4.45
C ARG A 193 10.07 -13.54 4.81
N HIS A 194 11.39 -13.60 4.62
CA HIS A 194 12.29 -12.48 4.89
C HIS A 194 12.11 -11.27 3.95
N GLN A 195 11.30 -11.39 2.88
CA GLN A 195 10.93 -10.29 2.01
C GLN A 195 9.74 -9.50 2.56
N PHE A 196 9.11 -9.93 3.66
CA PHE A 196 7.95 -9.26 4.23
C PHE A 196 8.26 -8.65 5.59
N LEU A 197 7.90 -7.39 5.74
CA LEU A 197 7.75 -6.72 7.02
C LEU A 197 6.26 -6.52 7.29
N VAL A 198 5.75 -7.22 8.31
CA VAL A 198 4.36 -7.07 8.77
C VAL A 198 4.36 -6.17 10.00
N ILE A 199 3.60 -5.10 9.95
CA ILE A 199 3.54 -4.06 10.98
C ILE A 199 2.12 -4.05 11.56
N ASP A 200 2.02 -4.15 12.88
CA ASP A 200 0.78 -3.93 13.61
C ASP A 200 0.54 -2.42 13.80
N ASP A 201 -0.65 -1.93 13.46
CA ASP A 201 -0.98 -0.51 13.59
C ASP A 201 -1.01 -0.05 15.06
N ASP A 202 -1.43 -0.92 15.99
CA ASP A 202 -1.43 -0.62 17.41
C ASP A 202 -0.01 -0.46 17.95
N GLU A 203 0.94 -1.27 17.45
CA GLU A 203 2.36 -1.10 17.77
C GLU A 203 2.91 0.18 17.14
N PHE A 204 2.56 0.46 15.88
CA PHE A 204 3.01 1.65 15.18
C PHE A 204 2.55 2.94 15.84
N VAL A 205 1.30 3.00 16.31
CA VAL A 205 0.76 4.15 17.04
C VAL A 205 1.51 4.36 18.36
N LYS A 206 1.86 3.28 19.06
CA LYS A 206 2.53 3.35 20.37
C LYS A 206 4.03 3.63 20.24
N ASN A 207 4.68 3.09 19.22
CA ASN A 207 6.14 3.17 19.04
C ASN A 207 6.55 3.30 17.56
N PRO A 208 6.28 4.45 16.93
CA PRO A 208 6.56 4.64 15.51
C PRO A 208 8.05 4.53 15.19
N LEU A 209 8.95 4.96 16.09
CA LEU A 209 10.40 4.93 15.86
C LEU A 209 10.95 3.50 15.71
N SER A 210 10.46 2.55 16.51
CA SER A 210 10.86 1.13 16.40
C SER A 210 10.51 0.57 15.01
N VAL A 211 9.29 0.84 14.55
CA VAL A 211 8.81 0.38 13.24
C VAL A 211 9.60 1.03 12.09
N LEU A 212 9.89 2.33 12.18
CA LEU A 212 10.70 3.03 11.18
C LEU A 212 12.12 2.47 11.11
N HIS A 213 12.71 2.11 12.26
CA HIS A 213 14.03 1.49 12.32
C HIS A 213 14.05 0.12 11.63
N GLN A 214 12.98 -0.67 11.77
CA GLN A 214 12.83 -1.95 11.06
C GLN A 214 12.81 -1.74 9.55
N VAL A 215 12.04 -0.78 9.04
CA VAL A 215 11.99 -0.47 7.60
C VAL A 215 13.36 -0.08 7.05
N GLY A 216 14.14 0.71 7.80
CA GLY A 216 15.47 1.16 7.38
C GLY A 216 16.52 0.04 7.26
N HIS A 217 16.34 -1.08 7.96
CA HIS A 217 17.22 -2.25 7.93
C HIS A 217 16.67 -3.42 7.09
N SER A 218 15.42 -3.31 6.64
CA SER A 218 14.67 -4.40 6.01
C SER A 218 15.19 -4.78 4.66
#